data_AF-A0A357EYQ0-F1
#
_entry.id   AF-A0A357EYQ0-F1
#
_cell.length_a   1.000
_cell.length_b   1.000
_cell.length_c   1.000
_cell.angle_alpha   90.00
_cell.angle_beta   90.00
_cell.angle_gamma   90.00
#
_symmetry.space_group_name_H-M   'P 1'
#
loop_
_entity.id
_entity.type
_entity.pdbx_description
1 polymer ?
#
loop_
_entity_poly.entity_id
_entity_poly.type
_entity_poly.pdbx_seq_one_letter_code
_entity_poly.pdbx_strand_id
1 'polypeptide(L)' 'MLYLLLAFVTLVVFVLTLYQYVQSASTMWIVISILSLVATVILGGLFMSGRVNKNSDIHITD' A
#
# COMPACT_ATOMS: atom_id res chain seq x y z
N MET A 1 6.31 11.78 -0.62
CA MET A 1 6.88 11.02 0.51
C MET A 1 5.80 10.50 1.45
N LEU A 2 4.77 11.29 1.77
CA LEU A 2 3.64 10.85 2.61
C LEU A 2 3.02 9.51 2.18
N TYR A 3 2.62 9.35 0.91
CA TYR A 3 2.01 8.10 0.42
C TYR A 3 2.91 6.87 0.54
N LEU A 4 4.24 7.03 0.40
CA LEU A 4 5.19 5.94 0.61
C LEU A 4 5.21 5.52 2.07
N LEU A 5 5.23 6.49 3.00
CA LEU A 5 5.20 6.21 4.42
C LEU A 5 3.90 5.51 4.83
N LEU A 6 2.75 5.99 4.33
CA LEU A 6 1.46 5.34 4.60
C LEU A 6 1.38 3.94 3.98
N ALA A 7 1.89 3.74 2.76
CA ALA A 7 1.96 2.42 2.13
C ALA A 7 2.83 1.46 2.96
N PHE A 8 3.95 1.94 3.51
CA PHE A 8 4.81 1.13 4.36
C PHE A 8 4.13 0.78 5.70
N VAL A 9 3.48 1.75 6.36
CA VAL A 9 2.76 1.49 7.62
C VAL A 9 1.61 0.51 7.41
N THR A 10 0.82 0.67 6.33
CA THR A 10 -0.27 -0.26 6.01
C THR A 10 0.23 -1.66 5.68
N LEU A 11 1.41 -1.78 5.05
CA LEU A 11 2.08 -3.07 4.84
C LEU A 11 2.49 -3.73 6.16
N VAL A 12 3.02 -2.99 7.12
CA VAL A 12 3.35 -3.53 8.46
C VAL A 12 2.09 -4.02 9.17
N VAL A 13 1.00 -3.25 9.12
CA VAL A 13 -0.29 -3.66 9.69
C VAL A 13 -0.84 -4.91 9.00
N PHE A 14 -0.71 -5.02 7.68
CA PHE A 14 -1.05 -6.24 6.94
C PHE A 14 -0.28 -7.46 7.46
N VAL A 15 1.04 -7.36 7.63
CA VAL A 15 1.87 -8.46 8.13
C VAL A 15 1.47 -8.87 9.54
N LEU A 16 1.26 -7.90 10.44
CA LEU A 16 0.87 -8.17 11.83
C LEU A 16 -0.52 -8.83 11.92
N THR A 17 -1.48 -8.35 11.15
CA THR A 17 -2.85 -8.88 11.15
C THR A 17 -2.93 -10.25 10.48
N LEU A 18 -2.13 -10.48 9.43
CA LEU A 18 -2.00 -11.80 8.81
C LEU A 18 -1.34 -12.79 9.78
N TYR A 19 -0.30 -12.38 10.50
CA TYR A 19 0.32 -13.20 11.53
C TYR A 19 -0.69 -13.60 12.62
N GLN A 20 -1.51 -12.66 13.08
CA GLN A 20 -2.56 -12.96 14.06
C GLN A 20 -3.64 -13.88 13.49
N TYR A 21 -3.98 -13.75 12.21
CA TYR A 21 -4.89 -14.69 11.55
C TYR A 21 -4.32 -16.11 11.53
N VAL A 22 -3.04 -16.29 11.19
CA VAL A 22 -2.40 -17.61 11.17
C VAL A 22 -2.46 -18.30 12.55
N GLN A 23 -2.35 -17.54 13.63
CA GLN A 23 -2.38 -18.09 14.99
C GLN A 23 -3.79 -18.37 15.51
N SER A 24 -4.80 -17.62 15.06
CA SER A 24 -6.14 -17.65 15.65
C SER A 24 -7.26 -18.17 14.74
N ALA A 25 -6.99 -18.28 13.43
CA ALA A 25 -7.97 -18.58 12.38
C ALA A 25 -9.24 -17.70 12.41
N SER A 26 -9.20 -16.54 13.06
CA SER A 26 -10.37 -15.67 13.21
C SER A 26 -10.68 -14.91 11.93
N THR A 27 -11.93 -14.99 11.50
CA THR A 27 -12.44 -14.26 10.32
C THR A 27 -12.23 -12.75 10.41
N MET A 28 -12.21 -12.19 11.63
CA MET A 28 -11.95 -10.76 11.82
C MET A 28 -10.54 -10.37 11.36
N TRP A 29 -9.52 -11.17 11.70
CA TRP A 29 -8.13 -10.85 11.37
C TRP A 29 -7.86 -10.96 9.87
N ILE A 30 -8.45 -11.94 9.18
CA ILE A 30 -8.28 -12.06 7.72
C ILE A 30 -8.97 -10.91 6.98
N VAL A 31 -10.13 -10.43 7.45
CA VAL A 31 -10.80 -9.27 6.84
C VAL A 31 -9.94 -8.01 7.00
N ILE A 32 -9.40 -7.75 8.19
CA ILE A 32 -8.53 -6.59 8.44
C ILE A 32 -7.25 -6.70 7.60
N SER A 33 -6.68 -7.90 7.48
CA SER A 33 -5.50 -8.16 6.65
C SER A 33 -5.78 -7.81 5.19
N ILE A 34 -6.87 -8.31 4.61
CA ILE A 34 -7.25 -7.99 3.21
C ILE A 34 -7.43 -6.48 3.01
N LEU A 35 -8.14 -5.80 3.92
CA LEU A 35 -8.32 -4.34 3.82
C LEU A 35 -6.99 -3.58 3.87
N SER A 36 -6.07 -4.01 4.73
CA SER A 36 -4.73 -3.41 4.86
C SER A 36 -3.88 -3.63 3.61
N LEU A 37 -4.01 -4.79 2.98
CA LEU A 37 -3.33 -5.10 1.72
C LEU A 37 -3.85 -4.22 0.57
N VAL A 38 -5.16 -4.06 0.44
CA VAL A 38 -5.78 -3.19 -0.57
C VAL A 38 -5.33 -1.74 -0.37
N ALA A 39 -5.33 -1.24 0.87
CA ALA A 39 -4.83 0.09 1.19
C ALA A 39 -3.36 0.27 0.78
N THR A 40 -2.51 -0.74 1.04
CA THR A 40 -1.09 -0.73 0.65
C THR A 40 -0.94 -0.57 -0.86
N VAL A 41 -1.71 -1.33 -1.66
CA VAL A 41 -1.66 -1.28 -3.12
C VAL A 41 -2.11 0.09 -3.64
N ILE A 42 -3.20 0.63 -3.12
CA ILE A 42 -3.72 1.95 -3.53
C ILE A 42 -2.70 3.04 -3.21
N LEU A 43 -2.17 3.08 -1.99
CA LEU A 43 -1.21 4.10 -1.56
C LEU A 43 0.13 3.97 -2.30
N GLY A 44 0.60 2.74 -2.53
CA GLY A 44 1.78 2.47 -3.34
C GLY A 44 1.60 2.92 -4.80
N GLY A 45 0.44 2.64 -5.38
CA GLY A 45 0.06 3.10 -6.72
C GLY A 45 0.01 4.62 -6.83
N LEU A 46 -0.60 5.32 -5.86
CA LEU A 46 -0.63 6.79 -5.81
C LEU A 46 0.77 7.37 -5.70
N PHE A 47 1.65 6.76 -4.89
CA PHE A 47 3.05 7.18 -4.79
C PHE A 47 3.79 7.05 -6.12
N MET A 48 3.60 5.93 -6.83
CA MET A 48 4.23 5.70 -8.14
C MET A 48 3.66 6.61 -9.22
N SER A 49 2.33 6.82 -9.26
CA SER A 49 1.66 7.69 -10.24
C SER A 49 2.24 9.11 -10.25
N GLY A 50 2.44 9.71 -9.06
CA GLY A 50 3.06 11.04 -8.94
C GLY A 50 4.53 11.11 -9.36
N ARG A 51 5.20 9.98 -9.56
CA ARG A 51 6.58 9.90 -10.07
C ARG A 51 6.64 9.56 -11.56
N VAL A 52 5.78 8.66 -12.03
CA VAL A 52 5.65 8.34 -13.46
C VAL A 52 5.26 9.59 -14.25
N ASN A 53 4.29 10.38 -13.74
CA ASN A 53 3.85 11.61 -14.41
C ASN A 53 4.97 12.68 -14.55
N LYS A 54 5.94 12.70 -13.64
CA LYS A 54 7.08 13.64 -13.71
C LYS A 54 8.17 13.20 -14.69
N ASN A 55 8.25 11.90 -14.97
CA ASN A 55 9.24 11.37 -15.89
C ASN A 55 8.75 11.36 -17.34
N SER A 56 7.44 11.51 -17.58
CA SER A 56 6.86 11.62 -18.92
C SER A 56 6.86 13.05 -19.49
N ASP A 57 6.94 14.09 -18.65
CA ASP A 57 6.85 15.49 -19.06
C ASP A 57 8.20 16.13 -19.49
N ILE A 58 9.26 15.35 -19.66
CA ILE A 58 10.60 15.86 -20.04
C ILE A 58 10.82 16.05 -21.55
N HIS A 59 9.80 15.88 -22.39
CA HIS A 59 9.96 15.96 -23.85
C HIS A 59 8.85 16.73 -24.56
N ILE A 60 8.60 18.01 -24.22
CA ILE A 60 8.08 19.00 -25.19
C ILE A 60 8.64 20.39 -24.82
N THR A 61 9.81 20.71 -25.35
CA THR A 61 10.19 22.10 -25.64
C THR A 61 10.69 22.09 -27.08
N ASP A 62 9.82 22.45 -28.02
CA ASP A 62 10.22 22.98 -29.32
C ASP A 62 10.76 24.41 -29.15
#